data_AF-A0A0A2MEF8-F1
#
_entry.id   AF-A0A0A2MEF8-F1
#
_cell.length_a   1.000
_cell.length_b   1.000
_cell.length_c   1.000
_cell.angle_alpha   90.00
_cell.angle_beta   90.00
_cell.angle_gamma   90.00
#
_symmetry.space_group_name_H-M   'P 1'
#
loop_
_entity.id
_entity.type
_entity.pdbx_description
1 polymer ?
#
loop_
_entity_poly.entity_id
_entity_poly.type
_entity_poly.pdbx_seq_one_letter_code
_entity_poly.pdbx_strand_id
1 'polypeptide(L)'
;MNRIFKITALLEGVSLLVLFSNMLFIKPTNLELYKTLLFPVGMAHGLLFIAYIIFATMFKIEDNWPWKKYGIVCVASVLPFGTFYVEKKIL
;
A
#
# COMPACT_ATOMS: atom_id res chain seq x y z
N MET A 1 10.29 11.90 9.71
CA MET A 1 9.27 11.42 8.77
C MET A 1 8.12 12.41 8.60
N ASN A 2 7.81 12.79 7.36
CA ASN A 2 6.66 13.65 7.09
C ASN A 2 5.33 12.89 7.29
N ARG A 3 4.35 13.59 7.89
CA ARG A 3 2.97 13.11 8.11
C ARG A 3 2.33 12.57 6.82
N ILE A 4 2.71 13.14 5.68
CA ILE A 4 2.26 12.74 4.34
C ILE A 4 2.62 11.27 4.06
N PHE A 5 3.84 10.83 4.36
CA PHE A 5 4.26 9.46 4.08
C PHE A 5 3.50 8.44 4.93
N LYS A 6 3.22 8.75 6.20
CA LYS A 6 2.38 7.89 7.05
C LYS A 6 0.97 7.75 6.48
N ILE A 7 0.38 8.85 6.01
CA ILE A 7 -0.94 8.84 5.38
C ILE A 7 -0.91 8.02 4.09
N THR A 8 0.10 8.21 3.23
CA THR A 8 0.23 7.42 2.00
C THR A 8 0.39 5.93 2.29
N ALA A 9 1.22 5.56 3.27
CA ALA A 9 1.41 4.17 3.71
C ALA A 9 0.11 3.54 4.21
N LEU A 10 -0.67 4.28 5.00
CA LEU A 10 -1.96 3.83 5.51
C LEU A 10 -2.98 3.67 4.39
N LEU A 11 -3.09 4.65 3.49
CA LEU A 11 -4.01 4.61 2.34
C LEU A 11 -3.68 3.46 1.39
N GLU A 12 -2.39 3.22 1.14
CA GLU A 12 -1.91 2.10 0.35
C GLU A 12 -2.35 0.77 0.99
N GLY A 13 -2.10 0.58 2.30
CA GLY A 13 -2.51 -0.62 3.03
C GLY A 13 -4.02 -0.84 3.04
N VAL A 14 -4.79 0.22 3.26
CA VAL A 14 -6.26 0.17 3.19
C VAL A 14 -6.73 -0.19 1.78
N SER A 15 -6.17 0.43 0.74
CA SER A 15 -6.55 0.14 -0.65
C SER A 15 -6.24 -1.30 -1.06
N LEU A 16 -5.14 -1.89 -0.56
CA LEU A 16 -4.83 -3.30 -0.73
C LEU A 16 -5.88 -4.20 -0.04
N LEU A 17 -6.27 -3.88 1.20
CA LEU A 17 -7.32 -4.62 1.91
C LEU A 17 -8.69 -4.52 1.22
N VAL A 18 -9.03 -3.37 0.63
CA VAL A 18 -10.25 -3.21 -0.16
C VAL A 18 -10.21 -4.09 -1.41
N LEU A 19 -9.08 -4.16 -2.12
CA LEU A 19 -8.92 -5.07 -3.26
C LEU A 19 -9.07 -6.55 -2.87
N PHE A 20 -8.44 -6.97 -1.77
CA PHE A 20 -8.59 -8.32 -1.24
C PHE A 20 -10.04 -8.61 -0.85
N SER A 21 -10.71 -7.67 -0.18
CA SER A 21 -12.12 -7.81 0.21
C SER A 21 -13.03 -7.94 -1.02
N ASN A 22 -12.81 -7.12 -2.05
CA ASN A 22 -13.55 -7.21 -3.32
C ASN A 22 -13.33 -8.59 -3.99
N MET A 23 -12.10 -9.11 -3.94
CA MET A 23 -11.78 -10.42 -4.50
C MET A 23 -12.37 -11.59 -3.70
N LEU A 24 -12.42 -11.51 -2.37
CA LEU A 24 -12.87 -12.61 -1.51
C LEU A 24 -14.41 -12.65 -1.37
N PHE A 25 -15.06 -11.49 -1.27
CA PHE A 25 -16.50 -11.41 -0.97
C PHE A 25 -17.37 -11.14 -2.20
N ILE A 26 -16.94 -10.25 -3.10
CA ILE A 26 -17.77 -9.80 -4.23
C ILE A 26 -17.58 -10.71 -5.45
N LYS A 27 -16.34 -11.09 -5.77
CA LYS A 27 -16.04 -11.99 -6.90
C LYS A 27 -16.89 -13.29 -6.93
N PRO A 28 -17.10 -14.02 -5.82
CA PRO A 28 -17.90 -15.26 -5.86
C PRO A 28 -19.41 -15.02 -5.92
N THR A 29 -19.90 -13.84 -5.54
CA THR A 29 -21.33 -13.54 -5.45
C THR A 29 -21.84 -12.78 -6.68
N ASN A 30 -21.07 -11.83 -7.19
CA ASN A 30 -21.43 -11.00 -8.34
C ASN A 30 -20.19 -10.57 -9.14
N LEU A 31 -19.97 -11.21 -10.28
CA LEU A 31 -18.80 -10.97 -11.14
C LEU A 31 -18.84 -9.60 -11.85
N GLU A 32 -20.03 -9.10 -12.18
CA GLU A 32 -20.20 -7.80 -12.83
C GLU A 32 -19.85 -6.67 -11.86
N LEU A 33 -20.41 -6.72 -10.65
CA LEU A 33 -20.10 -5.77 -9.59
C LEU A 33 -18.62 -5.80 -9.21
N TYR A 34 -18.02 -6.99 -9.14
CA TYR A 34 -16.58 -7.15 -8.90
C TYR A 34 -15.75 -6.35 -9.91
N LYS A 35 -16.03 -6.46 -11.22
CA LYS A 35 -15.27 -5.75 -12.26
C LYS A 35 -15.46 -4.23 -12.18
N THR A 36 -16.68 -3.78 -11.93
CA THR A 36 -17.02 -2.36 -11.79
C THR A 36 -16.29 -1.70 -10.62
N LEU A 37 -16.12 -2.43 -9.49
CA LEU A 37 -15.36 -1.94 -8.34
C LEU A 37 -13.84 -2.12 -8.52
N LEU A 38 -13.41 -3.19 -9.17
CA LEU A 38 -11.99 -3.52 -9.35
C LEU A 38 -11.26 -2.44 -10.16
N PHE A 39 -11.86 -1.94 -11.23
CA PHE A 39 -11.21 -0.97 -12.11
C PHE A 39 -10.80 0.33 -11.38
N PRO A 40 -11.73 1.10 -10.76
CA PRO A 40 -11.38 2.34 -10.08
C PRO A 40 -10.50 2.11 -8.84
N VAL A 41 -10.79 1.08 -8.04
CA VAL A 41 -10.02 0.78 -6.82
C VAL A 41 -8.61 0.31 -7.17
N GLY A 42 -8.47 -0.53 -8.21
CA GLY A 42 -7.19 -1.02 -8.69
C GLY A 42 -6.32 0.11 -9.23
N MET A 43 -6.89 1.03 -10.00
CA MET A 43 -6.16 2.21 -10.48
C MET A 43 -5.72 3.12 -9.33
N ALA A 44 -6.61 3.39 -8.37
CA ALA A 44 -6.29 4.19 -7.19
C ALA A 44 -5.18 3.55 -6.35
N HIS A 45 -5.25 2.25 -6.11
CA HIS A 45 -4.22 1.50 -5.41
C HIS A 45 -2.87 1.54 -6.14
N GLY A 46 -2.85 1.33 -7.46
CA GLY A 46 -1.63 1.41 -8.26
C GLY A 46 -0.94 2.78 -8.17
N LEU A 47 -1.72 3.87 -8.20
CA LEU A 47 -1.19 5.23 -7.99
C LEU A 47 -0.62 5.41 -6.58
N LEU A 48 -1.33 4.93 -5.55
CA LEU A 48 -0.86 4.98 -4.16
C LEU A 48 0.44 4.18 -3.97
N PHE A 49 0.56 3.01 -4.60
CA PHE A 49 1.75 2.18 -4.56
C PHE A 49 2.96 2.90 -5.17
N ILE A 50 2.80 3.52 -6.35
CA ILE A 50 3.87 4.30 -6.98
C ILE A 50 4.29 5.47 -6.08
N ALA A 51 3.32 6.23 -5.56
CA ALA A 51 3.60 7.34 -4.65
C ALA A 51 4.34 6.86 -3.39
N TYR A 52 3.95 5.72 -2.82
CA TYR A 52 4.61 5.11 -1.68
C TYR A 52 6.08 4.78 -1.97
N ILE A 53 6.38 4.15 -3.10
CA ILE A 53 7.76 3.79 -3.48
C ILE A 53 8.62 5.04 -3.71
N ILE A 54 8.07 6.08 -4.35
CA ILE A 54 8.76 7.36 -4.53
C ILE A 54 9.12 7.95 -3.18
N PHE A 55 8.15 8.07 -2.26
CA PHE A 55 8.42 8.61 -0.93
C PHE A 55 9.40 7.74 -0.14
N ALA A 56 9.24 6.41 -0.16
CA ALA A 56 10.17 5.50 0.52
C ALA A 56 11.61 5.66 0.02
N THR A 57 11.79 5.92 -1.28
CA THR A 57 13.10 6.16 -1.89
C THR A 57 13.67 7.52 -1.52
N MET A 58 12.84 8.57 -1.49
CA MET A 58 13.24 9.90 -1.00
C MET A 58 13.69 9.84 0.46
N PHE A 59 12.90 9.24 1.35
CA PHE A 59 13.25 9.08 2.77
C PHE A 59 14.46 8.20 2.99
N LYS A 60 14.67 7.17 2.16
CA LYS A 60 15.90 6.38 2.22
C LYS A 60 17.14 7.26 2.03
N ILE A 61 17.10 8.21 1.10
CA ILE A 61 18.22 9.11 0.81
C ILE A 61 18.33 10.18 1.91
N GLU A 62 17.23 10.83 2.28
CA GLU A 62 17.20 11.93 3.24
C GLU A 62 17.57 11.48 4.67
N ASP A 63 17.01 10.37 5.13
CA ASP A 63 17.25 9.81 6.47
C ASP A 63 18.35 8.73 6.49
N ASN A 64 19.10 8.54 5.39
CA ASN A 64 20.17 7.54 5.24
C ASN A 64 19.79 6.13 5.73
N TRP A 65 18.61 5.63 5.32
CA TRP A 65 18.15 4.31 5.77
C TRP A 65 19.06 3.19 5.25
N PRO A 66 19.39 2.19 6.09
CA PRO A 66 20.11 1.01 5.63
C PRO A 66 19.25 0.25 4.61
N TRP A 67 19.89 -0.37 3.63
CA TRP A 67 19.22 -1.16 2.58
C TRP A 67 18.26 -2.22 3.13
N LYS A 68 18.57 -2.79 4.31
CA LYS A 68 17.66 -3.70 5.04
C LYS A 68 16.32 -3.04 5.39
N LYS A 69 16.34 -1.81 5.91
CA LYS A 69 15.12 -1.06 6.28
C LYS A 69 14.32 -0.72 5.04
N TYR A 70 14.96 -0.22 3.99
CA TYR A 70 14.30 0.06 2.71
C TYR A 70 13.64 -1.20 2.11
N GLY A 71 14.36 -2.33 2.09
CA GLY A 71 13.81 -3.60 1.61
C GLY A 71 12.58 -4.05 2.40
N ILE A 72 12.60 -3.94 3.74
CA ILE A 72 11.43 -4.28 4.58
C ILE A 72 10.24 -3.38 4.24
N VAL A 73 10.46 -2.07 4.09
CA VAL A 73 9.42 -1.09 3.74
C VAL A 73 8.78 -1.42 2.38
N CYS A 74 9.59 -1.74 1.36
CA CYS A 74 9.07 -2.09 0.03
C CYS A 74 8.36 -3.46 0.00
N VAL A 75 8.84 -4.46 0.73
CA VAL A 75 8.16 -5.77 0.79
C VAL A 75 6.84 -5.66 1.56
N ALA A 76 6.82 -4.82 2.59
CA ALA A 76 5.65 -4.57 3.40
C ALA A 76 4.51 -3.89 2.63
N SER A 77 4.76 -3.15 1.55
CA SER A 77 3.68 -2.62 0.71
C SER A 77 2.98 -3.67 -0.13
N VAL A 78 3.64 -4.81 -0.41
CA VAL A 78 3.04 -5.89 -1.20
C VAL A 78 2.23 -6.85 -0.32
N LEU A 79 2.63 -7.01 0.94
CA LEU A 79 1.97 -7.93 1.85
C LEU A 79 0.71 -7.29 2.44
N PRO A 80 -0.44 -7.99 2.44
CA PRO A 80 -1.58 -7.54 3.22
C PRO A 80 -1.15 -7.40 4.68
N PHE A 81 -1.43 -6.24 5.28
CA PHE A 81 -1.01 -5.83 6.63
C PHE A 81 0.46 -5.40 6.81
N GLY A 82 1.33 -5.56 5.81
CA GLY A 82 2.74 -5.19 5.94
C GLY A 82 2.92 -3.69 6.18
N THR A 83 2.20 -2.84 5.45
CA THR A 83 2.26 -1.38 5.62
C THR A 83 1.83 -0.92 7.00
N PHE A 84 0.86 -1.58 7.63
CA PHE A 84 0.44 -1.27 9.00
C PHE A 84 1.52 -1.60 10.03
N TYR A 85 2.27 -2.69 9.83
CA TYR A 85 3.41 -3.02 10.69
C TYR A 85 4.55 -2.02 10.52
N VAL A 86 4.85 -1.61 9.28
CA VAL A 86 5.85 -0.58 8.99
C VAL A 86 5.43 0.77 9.58
N GLU A 87 4.16 1.14 9.45
CA GLU A 87 3.61 2.37 10.01
C GLU A 87 3.73 2.42 11.54
N LYS A 88 3.43 1.31 12.24
CA LYS A 88 3.52 1.28 13.71
C LYS A 88 4.93 1.18 14.28
N LYS A 89 5.83 0.46 13.61
CA LYS A 89 7.11 0.04 14.19
C LYS A 89 8.33 0.71 13.57
N ILE A 90 8.23 1.12 12.31
CA ILE A 90 9.35 1.64 11.53
C ILE A 90 9.18 3.14 11.26
N LEU A 91 7.92 3.63 11.19
CA LEU A 91 7.60 5.02 10.84
C LEU A 91 7.10 5.87 12.00
#